data_AF-A0A4R2NRV2-F1
#
_entry.id   AF-A0A4R2NRV2-F1
#
_cell.length_a   1.000
_cell.length_b   1.000
_cell.length_c   1.000
_cell.angle_alpha   90.00
_cell.angle_beta   90.00
_cell.angle_gamma   90.00
#
_symmetry.space_group_name_H-M   'P 1'
#
loop_
_entity.id
_entity.type
_entity.pdbx_description
1 polymer ?
#
loop_
_entity_poly.entity_id
_entity_poly.type
_entity_poly.pdbx_seq_one_letter_code
_entity_poly.pdbx_strand_id
1 'polypeptide(L)'
;MQKILFKNTVKLIIAGLLIGFLHKYDLIIALLIFLKLIHTFHRNYKADTFSIMFLIGFIVTGAVGLFFEYIGTSYKYWEYHDISRQVPAWLFFAWGGAFITTYQIKMQIYKELPELSDNIKLYITLIIVALFPAFGEMIAINLGTWTYHLPYKVFGVPLIAIAALIIIHFTIHNILSFFTKKSGIKDIVFNP
;
A
#
# COMPACT_ATOMS: atom_id res chain seq x y z
N MET A 1 -10.80 3.00 -17.39
CA MET A 1 -10.80 3.47 -15.98
C MET A 1 -11.71 2.66 -15.03
N GLN A 2 -13.04 2.56 -15.24
CA GLN A 2 -13.95 1.84 -14.32
C GLN A 2 -13.53 0.37 -14.07
N LYS A 3 -13.17 -0.35 -15.15
CA LYS A 3 -12.67 -1.73 -15.07
C LYS A 3 -11.38 -1.86 -14.24
N ILE A 4 -10.48 -0.89 -14.35
CA ILE A 4 -9.24 -0.85 -13.56
C ILE A 4 -9.57 -0.71 -12.08
N LEU A 5 -10.40 0.27 -11.73
CA LEU A 5 -10.75 0.55 -10.33
C LEU A 5 -11.47 -0.66 -9.73
N PHE A 6 -12.52 -1.17 -10.38
CA PHE A 6 -13.26 -2.34 -9.93
C PHE A 6 -12.35 -3.54 -9.67
N LYS A 7 -11.52 -3.91 -10.64
CA LYS A 7 -10.59 -5.05 -10.53
C LYS A 7 -9.65 -4.91 -9.34
N ASN A 8 -9.10 -3.72 -9.10
CA ASN A 8 -8.14 -3.53 -8.02
C ASN A 8 -8.82 -3.37 -6.65
N THR A 9 -10.04 -2.81 -6.60
CA THR A 9 -10.88 -2.80 -5.39
C THR A 9 -11.22 -4.22 -4.96
N VAL A 10 -11.60 -5.11 -5.89
CA VAL A 10 -11.87 -6.53 -5.56
C VAL A 10 -10.62 -7.22 -5.00
N LYS A 11 -9.44 -7.01 -5.58
CA LYS A 11 -8.19 -7.55 -5.03
C LYS A 11 -7.89 -7.03 -3.63
N LEU A 12 -8.12 -5.75 -3.39
CA LEU A 12 -7.93 -5.13 -2.09
C LEU A 12 -8.88 -5.72 -1.05
N ILE A 13 -10.15 -5.92 -1.41
CA ILE A 13 -11.13 -6.60 -0.55
C ILE A 13 -10.65 -8.01 -0.21
N ILE A 14 -10.24 -8.80 -1.20
CA ILE A 14 -9.72 -10.16 -0.97
C ILE A 14 -8.49 -10.13 -0.03
N ALA A 15 -7.58 -9.18 -0.22
CA ALA A 15 -6.40 -9.05 0.63
C ALA A 15 -6.76 -8.65 2.07
N GLY A 16 -7.67 -7.69 2.25
CA GLY A 16 -8.15 -7.26 3.55
C GLY A 16 -8.91 -8.38 4.29
N LEU A 17 -9.75 -9.14 3.58
CA LEU A 17 -10.42 -10.32 4.13
C LEU A 17 -9.42 -11.42 4.51
N LEU A 18 -8.42 -11.67 3.68
CA LEU A 18 -7.39 -12.68 3.95
C LEU A 18 -6.60 -12.34 5.22
N ILE A 19 -6.18 -11.07 5.37
CA ILE A 19 -5.51 -10.60 6.59
C ILE A 19 -6.48 -10.71 7.76
N GLY A 20 -7.70 -10.17 7.63
CA GLY A 20 -8.69 -10.13 8.69
C GLY A 20 -9.10 -11.49 9.23
N PHE A 21 -9.35 -12.49 8.38
CA PHE A 21 -9.75 -13.83 8.85
C PHE A 21 -8.59 -14.69 9.35
N LEU A 22 -7.36 -14.44 8.87
CA LEU A 22 -6.21 -15.29 9.17
C LEU A 22 -5.17 -14.62 10.07
N HIS A 23 -5.42 -13.43 10.63
CA HIS A 23 -4.41 -12.62 11.33
C HIS A 23 -3.67 -13.38 12.45
N LYS A 24 -4.36 -14.29 13.14
CA LYS A 24 -3.78 -15.20 14.14
C LYS A 24 -2.66 -16.10 13.59
N TYR A 25 -2.66 -16.37 12.29
CA TYR A 25 -1.64 -17.12 11.58
C TYR A 25 -0.60 -16.20 10.95
N ASP A 26 0.02 -15.33 11.75
CA ASP A 26 0.93 -14.25 11.32
C ASP A 26 1.93 -14.68 10.23
N LEU A 27 2.71 -15.72 10.50
CA LEU A 27 3.72 -16.23 9.56
C LEU A 27 3.12 -16.81 8.27
N ILE A 28 1.93 -17.43 8.35
CA ILE A 28 1.26 -18.00 7.18
C ILE A 28 0.81 -16.86 6.27
N ILE A 29 0.21 -15.80 6.81
CA ILE A 29 -0.14 -14.61 6.02
C ILE A 29 1.11 -14.00 5.40
N ALA A 30 2.17 -13.81 6.19
CA ALA A 30 3.42 -13.23 5.70
C ALA A 30 3.96 -14.03 4.49
N LEU A 31 3.96 -15.36 4.57
CA LEU A 31 4.35 -16.24 3.47
C LEU A 31 3.40 -16.13 2.26
N LEU A 32 2.09 -16.11 2.47
CA LEU A 32 1.11 -15.98 1.38
C LEU A 32 1.26 -14.66 0.62
N ILE A 33 1.39 -13.54 1.35
CA ILE A 33 1.61 -12.23 0.73
C ILE A 33 2.97 -12.21 0.03
N PHE A 34 4.03 -12.74 0.66
CA PHE A 34 5.36 -12.83 0.06
C PHE A 34 5.36 -13.62 -1.27
N LEU A 35 4.74 -14.79 -1.30
CA LEU A 35 4.61 -15.60 -2.53
C LEU A 35 3.80 -14.84 -3.59
N LYS A 36 2.72 -14.15 -3.19
CA LYS A 36 1.93 -13.32 -4.11
C LYS A 36 2.75 -12.16 -4.70
N LEU A 37 3.63 -11.56 -3.90
CA LEU A 37 4.53 -10.50 -4.31
C LEU A 37 5.58 -11.03 -5.30
N ILE A 38 6.24 -12.16 -4.99
CA ILE A 38 7.18 -12.82 -5.91
C ILE A 38 6.50 -13.10 -7.25
N HIS A 39 5.30 -13.70 -7.23
CA HIS A 39 4.55 -13.97 -8.45
C HIS A 39 4.26 -12.67 -9.24
N THR A 40 3.96 -11.57 -8.54
CA THR A 40 3.71 -10.26 -9.17
C THR A 40 4.97 -9.69 -9.81
N PHE A 41 6.11 -9.73 -9.11
CA PHE A 41 7.40 -9.30 -9.66
C PHE A 41 7.81 -10.14 -10.86
N HIS A 42 7.72 -11.47 -10.75
CA HIS A 42 8.04 -12.41 -11.83
C HIS A 42 7.17 -12.18 -13.06
N ARG A 43 5.86 -11.99 -12.88
CA ARG A 43 4.95 -11.69 -13.98
C ARG A 43 5.31 -10.37 -14.66
N ASN A 44 5.62 -9.32 -13.90
CA ASN A 44 5.98 -8.01 -14.45
C ASN A 44 7.32 -8.06 -15.19
N TYR A 45 8.28 -8.85 -14.69
CA TYR A 45 9.57 -9.11 -15.35
C TYR A 45 9.36 -9.85 -16.68
N LYS A 46 8.58 -10.94 -16.69
CA LYS A 46 8.25 -11.67 -17.93
C LYS A 46 7.50 -10.84 -18.97
N ALA A 47 6.73 -9.85 -18.53
CA ALA A 47 5.97 -8.96 -19.40
C ALA A 47 6.76 -7.71 -19.86
N ASP A 48 8.04 -7.60 -19.51
CA ASP A 48 8.89 -6.41 -19.76
C ASP A 48 8.27 -5.09 -19.27
N THR A 49 7.53 -5.18 -18.16
CA THR A 49 6.90 -4.04 -17.47
C THR A 49 7.51 -3.80 -16.09
N PHE A 50 8.62 -4.49 -15.80
CA PHE A 50 9.30 -4.36 -14.52
C PHE A 50 10.05 -3.04 -14.47
N SER A 51 9.83 -2.29 -13.41
CA SER A 51 10.58 -1.07 -13.11
C SER A 51 11.41 -1.28 -11.85
N ILE A 52 12.65 -0.80 -11.85
CA ILE A 52 13.47 -0.78 -10.64
C ILE A 52 12.84 0.12 -9.57
N MET A 53 12.14 1.19 -9.96
CA MET A 53 11.41 2.07 -9.02
C MET A 53 10.22 1.36 -8.38
N PHE A 54 9.63 0.37 -9.06
CA PHE A 54 8.59 -0.48 -8.49
C PHE A 54 9.13 -1.33 -7.33
N LEU A 55 10.34 -1.88 -7.47
CA LEU A 55 11.00 -2.65 -6.41
C LEU A 55 11.47 -1.74 -5.27
N ILE A 56 12.16 -0.64 -5.58
CA ILE A 56 12.65 0.30 -4.56
C ILE A 56 11.48 0.86 -3.75
N GLY A 57 10.39 1.29 -4.41
CA GLY A 57 9.23 1.80 -3.72
C GLY A 57 8.51 0.76 -2.86
N PHE A 58 8.51 -0.51 -3.25
CA PHE A 58 8.04 -1.62 -2.40
C PHE A 58 8.87 -1.72 -1.12
N ILE A 59 10.20 -1.76 -1.24
CA ILE A 59 11.12 -1.90 -0.10
C ILE A 59 11.01 -0.69 0.83
N VAL A 60 11.08 0.52 0.28
CA VAL A 60 11.02 1.78 1.05
C VAL A 60 9.70 1.90 1.78
N THR A 61 8.57 1.64 1.11
CA THR A 61 7.25 1.74 1.75
C THR A 61 7.07 0.68 2.83
N GLY A 62 7.50 -0.56 2.58
CA GLY A 62 7.48 -1.62 3.59
C GLY A 62 8.29 -1.27 4.83
N ALA A 63 9.50 -0.72 4.65
CA ALA A 63 10.39 -0.35 5.75
C ALA A 63 9.87 0.87 6.54
N VAL A 64 9.45 1.93 5.85
CA VAL A 64 8.87 3.13 6.49
C VAL A 64 7.59 2.78 7.23
N GLY A 65 6.72 1.97 6.62
CA GLY A 65 5.52 1.45 7.25
C GLY A 65 5.85 0.73 8.55
N LEU A 66 6.72 -0.28 8.49
CA LEU A 66 7.14 -1.05 9.66
C LEU A 66 7.71 -0.17 10.79
N PHE A 67 8.47 0.87 10.44
CA PHE A 67 9.00 1.83 11.41
C PHE A 67 7.88 2.57 12.15
N PHE A 68 6.87 3.10 11.43
CA PHE A 68 5.74 3.77 12.06
C PHE A 68 4.85 2.81 12.86
N GLU A 69 4.69 1.56 12.41
CA GLU A 69 3.97 0.52 13.15
C GLU A 69 4.65 0.19 14.49
N TYR A 70 5.98 0.09 14.46
CA TYR A 70 6.75 -0.13 15.68
C TYR A 70 6.60 1.03 16.67
N ILE A 71 6.67 2.28 16.19
CA ILE A 71 6.44 3.46 17.03
C ILE A 71 5.01 3.46 17.59
N GLY A 72 4.00 3.30 16.73
CA GLY A 72 2.60 3.39 17.13
C GLY A 72 2.19 2.37 18.19
N THR A 73 2.65 1.13 18.02
CA THR A 73 2.44 0.06 19.02
C THR A 73 3.25 0.29 20.29
N SER A 74 4.48 0.83 20.20
CA SER A 74 5.29 1.15 21.38
C SER A 74 4.65 2.24 22.26
N TYR A 75 4.02 3.23 21.64
CA TYR A 75 3.29 4.30 22.33
C TYR A 75 1.82 3.94 22.63
N LYS A 76 1.39 2.70 22.35
CA LYS A 76 0.02 2.21 22.60
C LYS A 76 -1.06 3.04 21.90
N TYR A 77 -0.78 3.55 20.70
CA TYR A 77 -1.80 4.19 19.87
C TYR A 77 -2.72 3.17 19.19
N TRP A 78 -2.20 1.96 18.92
CA TRP A 78 -2.96 0.79 18.52
C TRP A 78 -2.26 -0.49 18.98
N GLU A 79 -3.02 -1.58 18.99
CA GLU A 79 -2.51 -2.92 19.32
C GLU A 79 -3.06 -3.96 18.36
N TYR A 80 -2.20 -4.89 17.95
CA TYR A 80 -2.57 -6.05 17.14
C TYR A 80 -3.08 -7.18 18.02
N HIS A 81 -4.09 -7.89 17.55
CA HIS A 81 -4.69 -8.98 18.30
C HIS A 81 -4.18 -10.34 17.83
N ASP A 82 -4.28 -11.34 18.71
CA ASP A 82 -4.06 -12.77 18.42
C ASP A 82 -2.71 -13.12 17.79
N ILE A 83 -1.69 -12.29 18.02
CA ILE A 83 -0.31 -12.52 17.58
C ILE A 83 0.66 -12.43 18.76
N SER A 84 1.76 -13.18 18.70
CA SER A 84 2.76 -13.23 19.78
C SER A 84 3.84 -12.15 19.68
N ARG A 85 3.77 -11.26 18.68
CA ARG A 85 4.77 -10.23 18.37
C ARG A 85 4.15 -8.85 18.54
N GLN A 86 4.97 -7.86 18.86
CA GLN A 86 4.52 -6.46 18.91
C GLN A 86 3.98 -5.99 17.56
N VAL A 87 4.70 -6.34 16.48
CA VAL A 87 4.39 -5.96 15.11
C VAL A 87 4.33 -7.25 14.27
N PRO A 88 3.21 -7.56 13.60
CA PRO A 88 3.09 -8.77 12.80
C PRO A 88 4.12 -8.83 11.65
N ALA A 89 4.60 -10.04 11.35
CA ALA A 89 5.56 -10.29 10.28
C ALA A 89 5.00 -9.96 8.89
N TRP A 90 3.68 -9.98 8.71
CA TRP A 90 3.06 -9.64 7.43
C TRP A 90 3.05 -8.15 7.11
N LEU A 91 3.30 -7.25 8.07
CA LEU A 91 3.13 -5.80 7.87
C LEU A 91 4.05 -5.20 6.83
N PHE A 92 5.32 -5.59 6.82
CA PHE A 92 6.26 -5.12 5.79
C PHE A 92 5.69 -5.41 4.38
N PHE A 93 5.13 -6.61 4.20
CA PHE A 93 4.53 -7.02 2.94
C PHE A 93 3.19 -6.35 2.66
N ALA A 94 2.38 -6.04 3.68
CA ALA A 94 1.12 -5.32 3.53
C ALA A 94 1.35 -3.86 3.10
N TRP A 95 2.25 -3.15 3.76
CA TRP A 95 2.65 -1.78 3.41
C TRP A 95 3.25 -1.72 2.00
N GLY A 96 4.20 -2.61 1.68
CA GLY A 96 4.74 -2.73 0.33
C GLY A 96 3.66 -3.15 -0.70
N GLY A 97 2.72 -4.01 -0.32
CA GLY A 97 1.59 -4.44 -1.14
C GLY A 97 0.62 -3.30 -1.46
N ALA A 98 0.39 -2.38 -0.51
CA ALA A 98 -0.37 -1.15 -0.73
C ALA A 98 0.34 -0.25 -1.76
N PHE A 99 1.67 -0.07 -1.63
CA PHE A 99 2.46 0.62 -2.65
C PHE A 99 2.32 -0.02 -4.03
N ILE A 100 2.47 -1.34 -4.13
CA ILE A 100 2.36 -2.06 -5.39
C ILE A 100 0.98 -1.88 -6.02
N THR A 101 -0.08 -1.95 -5.20
CA THR A 101 -1.45 -1.77 -5.66
C THR A 101 -1.66 -0.37 -6.22
N THR A 102 -1.25 0.66 -5.48
CA THR A 102 -1.39 2.06 -5.92
C THR A 102 -0.53 2.35 -7.16
N TYR A 103 0.70 1.83 -7.24
CA TYR A 103 1.55 1.93 -8.43
C TYR A 103 0.89 1.28 -9.64
N GLN A 104 0.37 0.05 -9.50
CA GLN A 104 -0.24 -0.68 -10.62
C GLN A 104 -1.51 0.00 -11.13
N ILE A 105 -2.34 0.57 -10.25
CA ILE A 105 -3.53 1.32 -10.66
C ILE A 105 -3.11 2.54 -11.48
N LYS A 106 -2.15 3.33 -10.98
CA LYS A 106 -1.63 4.51 -11.69
C LYS A 106 -1.04 4.15 -13.04
N MET A 107 -0.18 3.12 -13.09
CA MET A 107 0.38 2.61 -14.33
C MET A 107 -0.72 2.23 -15.33
N GLN A 108 -1.77 1.51 -14.90
CA GLN A 108 -2.88 1.13 -15.77
C GLN A 108 -3.64 2.36 -16.30
N ILE A 109 -3.90 3.34 -15.43
CA ILE A 109 -4.59 4.58 -15.83
C ILE A 109 -3.74 5.39 -16.82
N TYR A 110 -2.44 5.57 -16.56
CA TYR A 110 -1.56 6.36 -17.42
C TYR A 110 -1.30 5.67 -18.76
N LYS A 111 -1.36 4.32 -18.82
CA LYS A 111 -1.35 3.58 -20.09
C LYS A 111 -2.65 3.75 -20.88
N GLU A 112 -3.81 3.75 -20.21
CA GLU A 112 -5.10 3.96 -20.88
C GLU A 112 -5.30 5.42 -21.32
N LEU A 113 -4.69 6.38 -20.61
CA LEU A 113 -4.86 7.82 -20.82
C LEU A 113 -3.47 8.52 -20.83
N PRO A 114 -2.72 8.41 -21.95
CA PRO A 114 -1.34 8.93 -22.02
C PRO A 114 -1.27 10.47 -21.98
N GLU A 115 -2.29 11.15 -22.50
CA GLU A 115 -2.35 12.63 -22.64
C GLU A 115 -2.76 13.37 -21.35
N LEU A 116 -2.77 12.69 -20.19
CA LEU A 116 -3.11 13.33 -18.92
C LEU A 116 -2.04 14.37 -18.53
N SER A 117 -2.49 15.57 -18.21
CA SER A 117 -1.63 16.61 -17.65
C SER A 117 -1.06 16.22 -16.28
N ASP A 118 0.09 16.79 -15.93
CA ASP A 118 0.76 16.50 -14.66
C ASP A 118 -0.11 16.84 -13.44
N ASN A 119 -0.91 17.91 -13.52
CA ASN A 119 -1.86 18.28 -12.48
C ASN A 119 -2.93 17.18 -12.28
N ILE A 120 -3.47 16.62 -13.36
CA ILE A 120 -4.45 15.53 -13.25
C ILE A 120 -3.80 14.27 -12.69
N LYS A 121 -2.57 13.94 -13.12
CA LYS A 121 -1.80 12.81 -12.57
C LYS A 121 -1.54 12.96 -11.07
N LEU A 122 -1.29 14.18 -10.59
CA LEU A 122 -1.14 14.51 -9.18
C LEU A 122 -2.43 14.26 -8.39
N TYR A 123 -3.58 14.76 -8.87
CA TYR A 123 -4.87 14.53 -8.22
C TYR A 123 -5.25 13.04 -8.19
N ILE A 124 -5.03 12.32 -9.30
CA ILE A 124 -5.23 10.87 -9.36
C ILE A 124 -4.36 10.18 -8.32
N THR A 125 -3.09 10.59 -8.20
CA THR A 125 -2.18 10.02 -7.20
C THR A 125 -2.70 10.25 -5.80
N LEU A 126 -3.08 11.47 -5.45
CA LEU A 126 -3.60 11.82 -4.14
C LEU A 126 -4.84 10.98 -3.78
N ILE A 127 -5.79 10.86 -4.70
CA ILE A 127 -7.01 10.07 -4.50
C ILE A 127 -6.67 8.58 -4.30
N ILE A 128 -5.79 8.01 -5.12
CA ILE A 128 -5.43 6.59 -5.04
C ILE A 128 -4.70 6.27 -3.73
N VAL A 129 -3.73 7.10 -3.32
CA VAL A 129 -2.98 6.87 -2.08
C VAL A 129 -3.81 7.13 -0.83
N ALA A 130 -4.86 7.96 -0.93
CA ALA A 130 -5.79 8.16 0.17
C ALA A 130 -6.77 7.00 0.34
N LEU A 131 -7.40 6.56 -0.76
CA LEU A 131 -8.50 5.62 -0.67
C LEU A 131 -8.05 4.17 -0.48
N PHE A 132 -7.07 3.71 -1.27
CA PHE A 132 -6.76 2.27 -1.30
C PHE A 132 -6.11 1.75 -0.01
N PRO A 133 -5.07 2.39 0.54
CA PRO A 133 -4.49 1.95 1.82
C PRO A 133 -5.50 2.00 2.97
N ALA A 134 -6.18 3.13 3.14
CA ALA A 134 -7.16 3.30 4.22
C ALA A 134 -8.32 2.31 4.12
N PHE A 135 -8.83 2.04 2.91
CA PHE A 135 -9.91 1.08 2.72
C PHE A 135 -9.47 -0.36 3.06
N GLY A 136 -8.23 -0.74 2.73
CA GLY A 136 -7.66 -2.02 3.16
C GLY A 136 -7.59 -2.15 4.68
N GLU A 137 -7.15 -1.10 5.37
CA GLU A 137 -7.13 -1.07 6.84
C GLU A 137 -8.52 -1.19 7.45
N MET A 138 -9.51 -0.45 6.92
CA MET A 138 -10.89 -0.52 7.39
C MET A 138 -11.40 -1.96 7.37
N ILE A 139 -11.16 -2.71 6.30
CA ILE A 139 -11.59 -4.11 6.20
C ILE A 139 -10.91 -4.96 7.30
N ALA A 140 -9.59 -4.85 7.44
CA ALA A 140 -8.84 -5.66 8.40
C ALA A 140 -9.22 -5.36 9.86
N ILE A 141 -9.43 -4.08 10.21
CA ILE A 141 -9.84 -3.65 11.55
C ILE A 141 -11.25 -4.13 11.89
N ASN A 142 -12.20 -4.01 10.96
CA ASN A 142 -13.57 -4.49 11.21
C ASN A 142 -13.65 -6.02 11.32
N LEU A 143 -12.61 -6.74 10.91
CA LEU A 143 -12.44 -8.17 11.15
C LEU A 143 -11.61 -8.50 12.41
N GLY A 144 -11.23 -7.48 13.20
CA GLY A 144 -10.59 -7.65 14.49
C GLY A 144 -9.06 -7.80 14.45
N THR A 145 -8.40 -7.46 13.34
CA THR A 145 -6.93 -7.63 13.20
C THR A 145 -6.14 -6.77 14.20
N TRP A 146 -6.59 -5.54 14.44
CA TRP A 146 -6.02 -4.62 15.42
C TRP A 146 -7.05 -3.57 15.83
N THR A 147 -6.80 -2.88 16.94
CA THR A 147 -7.63 -1.78 17.42
C THR A 147 -6.80 -0.52 17.60
N TYR A 148 -7.29 0.61 17.08
CA TYR A 148 -6.77 1.93 17.44
C TYR A 148 -7.40 2.43 18.75
N HIS A 149 -6.61 3.07 19.61
CA HIS A 149 -7.11 3.68 20.85
C HIS A 149 -7.42 5.19 20.70
N LEU A 150 -7.05 5.79 19.57
CA LEU A 150 -7.28 7.21 19.28
C LEU A 150 -8.77 7.52 18.94
N PRO A 151 -9.27 8.73 19.26
CA PRO A 151 -10.65 9.13 18.99
C PRO A 151 -10.89 9.46 17.50
N TYR A 152 -12.14 9.82 17.17
CA TYR A 152 -12.60 10.24 15.83
C TYR A 152 -12.30 9.22 14.74
N LYS A 153 -13.03 8.10 14.76
CA LYS A 153 -12.82 6.96 13.86
C LYS A 153 -13.84 6.92 12.73
N VAL A 154 -13.39 6.54 11.55
CA VAL A 154 -14.21 6.18 10.39
C VAL A 154 -13.97 4.71 10.09
N PHE A 155 -15.01 3.88 10.24
CA PHE A 155 -14.90 2.42 10.10
C PHE A 155 -13.74 1.80 10.91
N GLY A 156 -13.53 2.30 12.14
CA GLY A 156 -12.47 1.81 13.03
C GLY A 156 -11.10 2.47 12.86
N VAL A 157 -10.85 3.19 11.76
CA VAL A 157 -9.59 3.92 11.51
C VAL A 157 -9.71 5.37 12.01
N PRO A 158 -8.84 5.86 12.91
CA PRO A 158 -8.80 7.26 13.32
C PRO A 158 -8.52 8.20 12.14
N LEU A 159 -9.13 9.38 12.13
CA LEU A 159 -8.87 10.41 11.10
C LEU A 159 -7.39 10.78 11.00
N ILE A 160 -6.68 10.80 12.13
CA ILE A 160 -5.24 11.07 12.16
C ILE A 160 -4.41 9.94 11.51
N ALA A 161 -4.84 8.68 11.64
CA ALA A 161 -4.19 7.55 10.97
C ALA A 161 -4.43 7.62 9.45
N ILE A 162 -5.65 7.95 9.01
CA ILE A 162 -5.96 8.20 7.59
C ILE A 162 -5.07 9.32 7.04
N ALA A 163 -4.95 10.44 7.76
CA ALA A 163 -4.08 11.54 7.37
C ALA A 163 -2.60 11.11 7.30
N ALA A 164 -2.11 10.35 8.29
CA ALA A 164 -0.75 9.83 8.30
C ALA A 164 -0.47 8.91 7.10
N LEU A 165 -1.39 7.99 6.77
CA LEU A 165 -1.29 7.12 5.60
C LEU A 165 -1.17 7.93 4.31
N ILE A 166 -2.03 8.93 4.13
CA ILE A 166 -1.99 9.83 2.97
C ILE A 166 -0.63 10.51 2.88
N ILE A 167 -0.18 11.14 3.98
CA ILE A 167 1.08 11.89 4.02
C ILE A 167 2.26 10.97 3.72
N ILE A 168 2.36 9.81 4.35
CA ILE A 168 3.46 8.87 4.17
C ILE A 168 3.51 8.38 2.72
N HIS A 169 2.42 7.84 2.19
CA HIS A 169 2.40 7.30 0.83
C HIS A 169 2.63 8.38 -0.24
N PHE A 170 2.06 9.57 -0.04
CA PHE A 170 2.25 10.69 -0.95
C PHE A 170 3.69 11.23 -0.90
N THR A 171 4.29 11.31 0.30
CA THR A 171 5.68 11.72 0.48
C THR A 171 6.63 10.74 -0.19
N ILE A 172 6.45 9.44 0.03
CA ILE A 172 7.24 8.40 -0.65
C ILE A 172 7.09 8.53 -2.17
N HIS A 173 5.88 8.74 -2.68
CA HIS A 173 5.67 8.95 -4.11
C HIS A 173 6.46 10.14 -4.65
N ASN A 174 6.43 11.29 -3.96
CA ASN A 174 7.15 12.49 -4.39
C ASN A 174 8.66 12.32 -4.30
N ILE A 175 9.18 11.65 -3.27
CA ILE A 175 10.60 11.32 -3.14
C ILE A 175 11.04 10.45 -4.32
N LEU A 176 10.30 9.39 -4.63
CA LEU A 176 10.61 8.52 -5.77
C LEU A 176 10.51 9.27 -7.09
N SER A 177 9.48 10.10 -7.29
CA SER A 177 9.32 10.94 -8.48
C SER A 177 10.52 11.87 -8.67
N PHE A 178 10.94 12.56 -7.60
CA PHE A 178 12.10 13.44 -7.61
C PHE A 178 13.39 12.69 -7.99
N PHE A 179 13.70 11.57 -7.34
CA PHE A 179 14.90 10.80 -7.64
C PHE A 179 14.89 10.20 -9.05
N THR A 180 13.73 9.72 -9.50
CA THR A 180 13.55 9.14 -10.83
C THR A 180 13.82 10.19 -11.91
N LYS A 181 13.22 11.38 -11.78
CA LYS A 181 13.42 12.51 -12.70
C LYS A 181 14.87 13.01 -12.67
N LYS A 182 15.43 13.19 -11.48
CA LYS A 182 16.84 13.63 -11.31
C LYS A 182 17.84 12.65 -11.92
N SER A 183 17.54 11.36 -11.89
CA SER A 183 18.42 10.30 -12.41
C SER A 183 18.14 9.93 -13.87
N GLY A 184 17.16 10.57 -14.52
CA GLY A 184 16.78 10.27 -15.92
C GLY A 184 16.22 8.86 -16.14
N ILE A 185 15.79 8.17 -15.07
CA ILE A 185 15.25 6.81 -15.16
C ILE A 185 13.85 6.91 -15.77
N LYS A 186 13.58 6.20 -16.86
CA LYS A 186 12.24 6.16 -17.44
C LYS A 186 11.33 5.26 -16.61
N ASP A 187 10.21 5.79 -16.15
CA ASP A 187 9.20 5.05 -15.40
C ASP A 187 7.83 5.66 -15.61
N ILE A 188 6.88 4.88 -16.09
CA ILE A 188 5.55 5.38 -16.47
C ILE A 188 4.78 6.10 -15.34
N VAL A 189 5.05 5.79 -14.07
CA VAL A 189 4.37 6.39 -12.92
C VAL A 189 5.13 7.62 -12.40
N PHE A 190 6.45 7.59 -12.43
CA PHE A 190 7.30 8.60 -11.76
C PHE A 190 8.00 9.56 -12.74
N ASN A 191 8.33 9.10 -13.93
CA ASN A 191 9.00 9.84 -15.01
C ASN A 191 8.63 9.23 -16.38
N PRO A 192 7.37 9.39 -16.81
CA PRO A 192 6.85 8.79 -18.04
C PRO A 192 7.58 9.24 -19.31
#